data_AF-A0A4T2BWB6-F1
#
_entry.id   AF-A0A4T2BWB6-F1
#
_cell.length_a   1.000
_cell.length_b   1.000
_cell.length_c   1.000
_cell.angle_alpha   90.00
_cell.angle_beta   90.00
_cell.angle_gamma   90.00
#
_symmetry.space_group_name_H-M   'P 1'
#
loop_
_entity.id
_entity.type
_entity.pdbx_description
1 polymer ?
#
loop_
_entity_poly.entity_id
_entity_poly.type
_entity_poly.pdbx_seq_one_letter_code
_entity_poly.pdbx_strand_id
1 'polypeptide(L)' 'MGIETVIVRAGGGPVMQIPVTYRSAPLGDAERWFIGTMQHSVLGTRWVYDGLGDPVYGELVFRADPCVAWARLS' A
#
# COMPACT_ATOMS: atom_id res chain seq x y z
N MET A 1 -5.52 -7.61 6.99
CA MET A 1 -4.81 -6.51 6.30
C MET A 1 -5.13 -6.68 4.82
N GLY A 2 -5.72 -5.68 4.17
CA GLY A 2 -5.99 -5.73 2.72
C GLY A 2 -4.88 -5.03 1.95
N ILE A 3 -4.57 -5.49 0.75
CA ILE A 3 -3.58 -4.87 -0.14
C ILE A 3 -4.21 -4.76 -1.52
N GLU A 4 -4.09 -3.59 -2.14
CA GLU A 4 -4.64 -3.30 -3.46
C GLU A 4 -3.65 -2.41 -4.23
N THR A 5 -3.68 -2.44 -5.56
CA THR A 5 -2.96 -1.47 -6.39
C THR A 5 -3.96 -0.71 -7.23
N VAL A 6 -4.04 0.60 -6.99
CA VAL A 6 -4.94 1.49 -7.69
C VAL A 6 -4.20 2.11 -8.87
N ILE A 7 -4.84 2.12 -10.03
CA ILE A 7 -4.33 2.81 -11.22
C ILE A 7 -5.00 4.18 -11.28
N VAL A 8 -4.21 5.24 -11.16
CA VAL A 8 -4.73 6.61 -11.15
C VAL A 8 -4.05 7.47 -12.19
N ARG A 9 -4.72 8.56 -12.59
CA ARG A 9 -4.12 9.67 -13.32
C ARG A 9 -4.51 10.97 -12.65
N ALA A 10 -3.54 11.80 -12.31
CA ALA A 10 -3.78 13.14 -11.78
C ALA A 10 -3.83 14.14 -12.95
N GLY A 11 -5.04 14.58 -13.33
CA GLY A 11 -5.24 15.51 -14.44
C GLY A 11 -4.62 15.01 -15.76
N GLY A 12 -3.83 15.85 -16.43
CA GLY A 12 -3.08 15.50 -17.64
C GLY A 12 -1.76 14.75 -17.41
N GLY A 13 -1.44 14.39 -16.16
CA GLY A 13 -0.19 13.71 -15.79
C GLY A 13 -0.12 12.24 -16.24
N PRO A 14 0.98 11.54 -15.92
CA PRO A 14 1.14 10.12 -16.24
C PRO A 14 0.14 9.24 -15.48
N VAL A 15 -0.06 8.01 -15.99
CA VAL A 15 -0.75 6.96 -15.24
C VAL A 15 0.21 6.42 -14.18
N MET A 16 -0.26 6.33 -12.95
CA MET A 16 0.50 5.85 -11.80
C MET A 16 -0.14 4.59 -11.23
N GLN A 17 0.70 3.66 -10.79
CA GLN A 17 0.29 2.55 -9.94
C GLN A 17 0.55 2.96 -8.50
N ILE A 18 -0.50 2.99 -7.67
CA ILE A 18 -0.39 3.34 -6.26
C ILE A 18 -0.78 2.10 -5.46
N PRO A 19 0.20 1.39 -4.86
CA PRO A 19 -0.14 0.36 -3.89
C PRO A 19 -0.75 1.00 -2.65
N VAL A 20 -1.78 0.38 -2.11
CA VAL A 20 -2.44 0.81 -0.88
C VAL A 20 -2.61 -0.38 0.07
N THR A 21 -2.54 -0.09 1.36
CA THR A 21 -2.80 -1.08 2.41
C THR A 21 -3.94 -0.63 3.32
N TYR A 22 -4.74 -1.59 3.78
CA TYR A 22 -5.92 -1.38 4.62
C TYR A 22 -5.74 -2.05 5.99
N ARG A 23 -5.34 -1.27 7.00
CA ARG A 23 -5.12 -1.73 8.37
C ARG A 23 -6.37 -1.62 9.23
N SER A 24 -6.49 -2.51 10.23
CA SER A 24 -7.54 -2.46 11.26
C SER A 24 -7.23 -1.49 12.40
N ALA A 25 -6.05 -0.87 12.41
CA ALA A 25 -5.59 0.10 13.39
C ALA A 25 -4.55 1.02 12.74
N PRO A 26 -4.29 2.23 13.28
CA PRO A 26 -3.21 3.08 12.81
C PRO A 26 -1.84 2.36 12.84
N LEU A 27 -0.99 2.66 11.87
CA LEU A 27 0.43 2.31 11.87
C LEU A 27 1.23 3.47 12.49
N GLY A 28 2.07 3.16 13.48
CA GLY A 28 2.96 4.14 14.12
C GLY A 28 4.06 4.62 13.18
N ASP A 29 4.47 5.88 13.36
CA ASP A 29 5.56 6.54 12.62
C ASP A 29 5.38 6.54 11.09
N ALA A 30 4.13 6.46 10.62
CA ALA A 30 3.77 6.35 9.21
C ALA A 30 2.87 7.49 8.71
N GLU A 31 2.84 8.63 9.41
CA GLU A 31 1.98 9.78 9.11
C GLU A 31 2.19 10.30 7.69
N ARG A 32 3.43 10.32 7.21
CA ARG A 32 3.78 10.75 5.84
C ARG A 32 3.21 9.84 4.74
N TRP A 33 2.81 8.63 5.10
CA TRP A 33 2.25 7.63 4.19
C TRP A 33 0.75 7.46 4.40
N PHE A 34 0.17 8.14 5.38
CA PHE A 34 -1.24 8.05 5.70
C PHE A 34 -2.07 8.74 4.62
N ILE A 35 -2.97 7.98 3.99
CA ILE A 35 -3.88 8.50 2.97
C ILE A 35 -5.19 8.95 3.64
N GLY A 36 -5.71 8.16 4.57
CA GLY A 36 -6.95 8.48 5.25
C GLY A 36 -7.63 7.28 5.92
N THR A 37 -8.85 7.48 6.40
CA THR A 37 -9.69 6.40 6.92
C THR A 37 -10.87 6.12 6.00
N MET A 38 -11.33 4.87 5.95
CA MET A 38 -12.58 4.49 5.28
C MET A 38 -13.43 3.58 6.15
N GLN A 39 -14.75 3.60 5.93
CA GLN A 39 -15.68 2.61 6.50
C GLN A 39 -15.88 1.48 5.51
N HIS A 40 -15.41 0.28 5.87
CA HIS A 40 -15.70 -0.92 5.11
C HIS A 40 -16.99 -1.57 5.65
N SER A 41 -17.95 -1.87 4.79
CA SER A 41 -19.27 -2.40 5.19
C SER A 41 -19.19 -3.68 6.05
N VAL A 42 -18.20 -4.53 5.78
CA VAL A 42 -17.98 -5.80 6.52
C VAL A 42 -16.90 -5.70 7.60
N LEU A 43 -15.87 -4.87 7.40
CA LEU A 43 -14.67 -4.86 8.26
C LEU A 43 -14.66 -3.67 9.22
N GLY A 44 -15.58 -2.71 9.09
CA GLY A 44 -15.57 -1.47 9.87
C GLY A 44 -14.46 -0.52 9.45
N THR A 45 -14.03 0.37 10.36
CA THR A 45 -12.99 1.38 10.10
C THR A 45 -11.69 0.74 9.60
N ARG A 46 -11.12 1.31 8.53
CA ARG A 46 -9.82 0.96 7.98
C ARG A 46 -8.94 2.20 7.89
N TRP A 47 -7.67 2.05 8.23
CA TRP A 47 -6.64 3.06 8.02
C TRP A 47 -5.89 2.72 6.74
N VAL A 48 -5.91 3.66 5.80
CA VAL A 48 -5.38 3.50 4.46
C VAL A 48 -4.03 4.20 4.37
N TYR A 49 -3.02 3.47 3.92
CA TYR A 49 -1.67 3.99 3.71
C TYR A 49 -1.20 3.73 2.29
N ASP A 50 -0.32 4.58 1.78
CA ASP A 50 0.54 4.24 0.64
C ASP A 50 1.34 2.99 1.02
N GLY A 51 1.22 1.94 0.21
CA GLY A 51 1.84 0.65 0.46
C GLY A 51 3.35 0.72 0.55
N LEU A 52 4.00 1.70 -0.11
CA LEU A 52 5.45 1.88 0.01
C LEU A 52 5.91 2.25 1.43
N GLY A 53 5.01 2.82 2.24
CA GLY A 53 5.25 3.10 3.65
C GLY A 53 4.96 1.94 4.60
N ASP A 54 4.37 0.85 4.10
CA ASP A 54 3.97 -0.28 4.93
C ASP A 54 4.94 -1.46 4.75
N PRO A 55 5.64 -1.89 5.82
CA PRO A 55 6.55 -3.03 5.76
C PRO A 55 5.92 -4.31 5.19
N VAL A 56 4.62 -4.54 5.43
CA VAL A 56 3.89 -5.73 4.97
C VAL A 56 3.77 -5.75 3.45
N TYR A 57 3.54 -4.59 2.82
CA TYR A 57 3.48 -4.50 1.36
C TYR A 57 4.85 -4.80 0.75
N GLY A 58 5.91 -4.20 1.30
CA GLY A 58 7.28 -4.47 0.88
C GLY A 58 7.58 -5.96 0.91
N GLU A 59 7.36 -6.61 2.06
CA GLU A 59 7.56 -8.06 2.22
C GLU A 59 6.76 -8.89 1.21
N LEU A 60 5.49 -8.54 0.98
CA LEU A 60 4.67 -9.25 0.01
C LEU A 60 5.23 -9.16 -1.41
N VAL A 61 5.61 -7.96 -1.87
CA VAL A 61 6.15 -7.76 -3.22
C VAL A 61 7.45 -8.53 -3.41
N PHE A 62 8.36 -8.48 -2.43
CA PHE A 62 9.59 -9.28 -2.50
C PHE A 62 9.31 -10.78 -2.60
N ARG A 63 8.30 -11.29 -1.90
CA ARG A 63 7.94 -12.71 -1.95
C ARG A 63 7.25 -13.09 -3.26
N ALA A 64 6.41 -12.21 -3.80
CA ALA A 64 5.56 -12.52 -4.94
C ALA A 64 6.27 -12.30 -6.29
N ASP A 65 7.24 -11.39 -6.35
CA ASP A 65 7.96 -11.06 -7.57
C ASP A 65 9.40 -11.61 -7.53
N PRO A 66 9.69 -12.71 -8.25
CA PRO A 66 11.04 -13.27 -8.28
C PRO A 66 12.07 -12.29 -8.87
N CYS A 67 11.70 -11.42 -9.82
CA CYS A 67 12.61 -10.44 -10.39
C CYS A 67 13.04 -9.38 -9.35
N VAL A 68 12.11 -8.95 -8.49
CA VAL A 68 12.40 -8.01 -7.40
C VAL A 68 13.18 -8.71 -6.26
N ALA A 69 12.94 -10.00 -6.03
CA ALA A 69 13.72 -10.80 -5.08
C ALA A 69 15.20 -10.91 -5.51
N TRP A 70 15.46 -11.16 -6.79
CA TRP A 70 16.83 -11.22 -7.33
C TRP A 70 17.61 -9.91 -7.13
N ALA A 71 16.98 -8.75 -7.38
CA ALA A 71 17.62 -7.45 -7.28
C ALA A 71 18.07 -7.05 -5.86
N ARG A 72 17.56 -7.70 -4.81
CA ARG A 72 17.93 -7.42 -3.41
C ARG A 72 19.09 -8.30 -2.89
N LEU A 73 19.43 -9.38 -3.60
CA LEU A 73 20.46 -10.35 -3.21
C LEU A 73 21.79 -10.18 -3.99
N SER A 74 21.84 -9.22 -4.90
CA SER A 74 23.01 -8.79 -5.69
C SER A 74 23.50 -7.42 -5.25
#